data_AF-A0A3N7EY22-F1
#
_entry.id   AF-A0A3N7EY22-F1
#
_cell.length_a   1.000
_cell.length_b   1.000
_cell.length_c   1.000
_cell.angle_alpha   90.00
_cell.angle_beta   90.00
_cell.angle_gamma   90.00
#
_symmetry.space_group_name_H-M   'P 1'
#
loop_
_entity.id
_entity.type
_entity.pdbx_description
1 polymer ?
#
loop_
_entity_poly.entity_id
_entity_poly.type
_entity_poly.pdbx_seq_one_letter_code
_entity_poly.pdbx_strand_id
1 'polypeptide(L)'
;MELGLVELLRAAWIAGTLPILIASLPCSWLGSFHGLVLGLARRGKIMKSSSHHKFTVPQRFFSHFYVVAVVWTTLLLIATWIYAHRMAPIVSEPFFYSDLGSYLAGRSNTFSFHRSQLINSENKFRVWLSVFLLLLMEVQVLRRLFETLYVFKYSPSARMHIFGYLTGLFEVTEFIVKDRSSTQAIEFDWWDFVNPFSKLGWCQWIGAAIFLWGWIHQHRCHAILGSLREHVGKVDEYVIPHGDWFEIVSTPHYLAEIVIYAGVVFGSGGADLTIWLLFGFVVSNLIFAAAETHRWYLQKFDNYPSNRVAIIPFVC
;
A
#
# COMPACT_ATOMS: atom_id res chain seq x y z
N MET A 1 -19.64 -17.08 2.84
CA MET A 1 -19.32 -16.26 1.66
C MET A 1 -18.07 -15.42 1.89
N GLU A 2 -17.92 -14.79 3.07
CA GLU A 2 -16.71 -14.01 3.44
C GLU A 2 -15.40 -14.82 3.45
N LEU A 3 -15.40 -16.06 3.96
CA LEU A 3 -14.24 -16.96 3.94
C LEU A 3 -13.71 -17.24 2.52
N GLY A 4 -14.56 -17.23 1.51
CA GLY A 4 -14.13 -17.45 0.12
C GLY A 4 -13.42 -16.24 -0.46
N LEU A 5 -13.79 -15.02 -0.03
CA LEU A 5 -13.26 -13.79 -0.60
C LEU A 5 -11.87 -13.47 -0.09
N VAL A 6 -11.62 -13.69 1.22
CA VAL A 6 -10.29 -13.52 1.80
C VAL A 6 -9.30 -14.52 1.20
N GLU A 7 -9.71 -15.78 1.03
CA GLU A 7 -8.86 -16.80 0.41
C GLU A 7 -8.61 -16.51 -1.08
N LEU A 8 -9.61 -15.99 -1.81
CA LEU A 8 -9.43 -15.57 -3.20
C LEU A 8 -8.47 -14.37 -3.31
N LEU A 9 -8.58 -13.39 -2.41
CA LEU A 9 -7.64 -12.26 -2.35
C LEU A 9 -6.22 -12.74 -2.04
N ARG A 10 -6.04 -13.66 -1.09
CA ARG A 10 -4.73 -14.26 -0.78
C ARG A 10 -4.17 -15.02 -1.98
N ALA A 11 -5.00 -15.80 -2.65
CA ALA A 11 -4.63 -16.51 -3.87
C ALA A 11 -4.21 -15.54 -4.98
N ALA A 12 -4.91 -14.40 -5.13
CA ALA A 12 -4.55 -13.36 -6.08
C ALA A 12 -3.16 -12.76 -5.78
N TRP A 13 -2.86 -12.44 -4.52
CA TRP A 13 -1.53 -11.97 -4.13
C TRP A 13 -0.42 -12.99 -4.40
N ILE A 14 -0.68 -14.27 -4.10
CA ILE A 14 0.27 -15.35 -4.40
C ILE A 14 0.48 -15.47 -5.92
N ALA A 15 -0.62 -15.46 -6.70
CA ALA A 15 -0.58 -15.55 -8.15
C ALA A 15 0.14 -14.36 -8.81
N GLY A 16 0.03 -13.16 -8.23
CA GLY A 16 0.78 -11.98 -8.69
C GLY A 16 2.26 -12.00 -8.30
N THR A 17 2.59 -12.53 -7.12
CA THR A 17 3.97 -12.53 -6.59
C THR A 17 4.83 -13.63 -7.20
N LEU A 18 4.27 -14.84 -7.35
CA LEU A 18 5.03 -16.04 -7.74
C LEU A 18 5.75 -15.87 -9.11
N PRO A 19 5.12 -15.32 -10.17
CA PRO A 19 5.79 -15.08 -11.44
C PRO A 19 6.98 -14.13 -11.33
N ILE A 20 6.89 -13.10 -10.48
CA ILE A 20 7.95 -12.12 -10.26
C ILE A 20 9.15 -12.79 -9.57
N LEU A 21 8.87 -13.60 -8.55
CA LEU A 21 9.92 -14.35 -7.84
C LEU A 21 10.61 -15.36 -8.77
N ILE A 22 9.84 -16.13 -9.55
CA ILE A 22 10.40 -17.07 -10.52
C ILE A 22 11.26 -16.34 -11.56
N ALA A 23 10.80 -15.19 -12.06
CA ALA A 23 11.56 -14.38 -13.00
C ALA A 23 12.84 -13.78 -12.39
N SER A 24 12.93 -13.67 -11.06
CA SER A 24 14.09 -13.11 -10.37
C SER A 24 15.18 -14.15 -10.08
N LEU A 25 14.91 -15.45 -10.31
CA LEU A 25 15.88 -16.52 -10.06
C LEU A 25 16.98 -16.53 -11.15
N PRO A 26 18.27 -16.61 -10.76
CA PRO A 26 19.40 -16.65 -11.70
C PRO A 26 19.57 -18.05 -12.33
N CYS A 27 18.53 -18.56 -12.98
CA CYS A 27 18.56 -19.84 -13.70
C CYS A 27 18.50 -19.59 -15.20
N SER A 28 19.47 -20.15 -15.94
CA SER A 28 19.57 -19.99 -17.41
C SER A 28 18.34 -20.52 -18.17
N TRP A 29 17.65 -21.52 -17.63
CA TRP A 29 16.43 -22.09 -18.22
C TRP A 29 15.20 -21.17 -18.07
N LEU A 30 15.23 -20.27 -17.09
CA LEU A 30 14.18 -19.28 -16.86
C LEU A 30 14.41 -17.98 -17.64
N GLY A 31 15.48 -17.88 -18.45
CA GLY A 31 15.79 -16.67 -19.22
C GLY A 31 14.65 -16.22 -20.16
N SER A 32 13.98 -17.16 -20.83
CA SER A 32 12.82 -16.87 -21.68
C SER A 32 11.61 -16.38 -20.86
N PHE A 33 11.40 -16.96 -19.67
CA PHE A 33 10.31 -16.56 -18.76
C PHE A 33 10.58 -15.19 -18.13
N HIS A 34 11.81 -14.94 -17.69
CA HIS A 34 12.27 -13.62 -17.26
C HIS A 34 12.04 -12.58 -18.36
N GLY A 35 12.39 -12.90 -19.62
CA GLY A 35 12.12 -12.03 -20.77
C GLY A 35 10.63 -11.71 -20.99
N LEU A 36 9.74 -12.67 -20.76
CA LEU A 36 8.28 -12.49 -20.86
C LEU A 36 7.73 -11.62 -19.72
N VAL A 37 8.10 -11.94 -18.47
CA VAL A 37 7.68 -11.16 -17.29
C VAL A 37 8.23 -9.73 -17.40
N LEU A 38 9.49 -9.58 -17.82
CA LEU A 38 10.08 -8.28 -18.10
C LEU A 38 9.37 -7.54 -19.23
N GLY A 39 8.99 -8.25 -20.30
CA GLY A 39 8.18 -7.68 -21.38
C GLY A 39 6.88 -7.07 -20.88
N LEU A 40 6.19 -7.73 -19.95
CA LEU A 40 4.97 -7.24 -19.32
C LEU A 40 5.22 -6.13 -18.28
N ALA A 41 6.34 -6.20 -17.55
CA ALA A 41 6.70 -5.28 -16.48
C ALA A 41 7.39 -3.99 -16.97
N ARG A 42 7.89 -3.95 -18.21
CA ARG A 42 8.55 -2.77 -18.80
C ARG A 42 7.60 -1.58 -18.84
N ARG A 43 8.07 -0.45 -18.29
CA ARG A 43 7.36 0.84 -18.29
C ARG A 43 8.34 1.98 -18.61
N GLY A 44 7.88 2.98 -19.34
CA GLY A 44 8.63 4.22 -19.59
C GLY A 44 10.02 3.97 -20.20
N LYS A 45 11.09 4.35 -19.48
CA LYS A 45 12.48 4.39 -19.99
C LYS A 45 13.05 3.03 -20.42
N ILE A 46 12.48 1.94 -19.92
CA ILE A 46 12.96 0.56 -20.15
C ILE A 46 12.32 -0.04 -21.43
N MET A 47 11.36 0.65 -22.05
CA MET A 47 10.69 0.19 -23.27
C MET A 47 11.36 0.77 -24.52
N LYS A 48 11.97 -0.08 -25.36
CA LYS A 48 12.54 0.33 -26.65
C LYS A 48 11.42 0.64 -27.65
N SER A 49 11.56 1.76 -28.36
CA SER A 49 10.53 2.35 -29.25
C SER A 49 10.10 1.51 -30.46
N SER A 50 10.73 0.37 -30.75
CA SER A 50 10.75 -0.16 -32.12
C SER A 50 9.87 -1.38 -32.44
N SER A 51 9.07 -1.95 -31.52
CA SER A 51 8.42 -3.25 -31.85
C SER A 51 6.93 -3.45 -31.55
N HIS A 52 6.27 -2.80 -30.59
CA HIS A 52 4.84 -3.08 -30.36
C HIS A 52 4.00 -1.86 -29.95
N HIS A 53 3.66 -1.03 -30.93
CA HIS A 53 2.70 0.08 -30.76
C HIS A 53 1.26 -0.39 -30.46
N LYS A 54 0.92 -1.67 -30.69
CA LYS A 54 -0.47 -2.18 -30.62
C LYS A 54 -1.01 -2.46 -29.21
N PHE A 55 -0.17 -2.70 -28.20
CA PHE A 55 -0.61 -3.13 -26.86
C PHE A 55 -0.03 -2.28 -25.72
N THR A 56 0.15 -0.99 -25.98
CA THR A 56 0.77 -0.06 -25.02
C THR A 56 -0.06 1.20 -24.85
N VAL A 57 -0.22 1.63 -23.61
CA VAL A 57 -1.00 2.79 -23.17
C VAL A 57 -0.06 3.91 -22.74
N PRO A 58 -0.39 5.21 -22.95
CA PRO A 58 0.42 6.31 -22.46
C PRO A 58 0.64 6.24 -20.93
N GLN A 59 1.86 6.48 -20.46
CA GLN A 59 2.19 6.40 -19.03
C GLN A 59 1.39 7.43 -18.19
N ARG A 60 0.92 8.53 -18.80
CA ARG A 60 -0.01 9.47 -18.16
C ARG A 60 -1.31 8.84 -17.65
N PHE A 61 -1.75 7.70 -18.19
CA PHE A 61 -2.93 6.97 -17.70
C PHE A 61 -2.65 6.25 -16.37
N PHE A 62 -1.42 6.33 -15.86
CA PHE A 62 -1.12 5.91 -14.50
C PHE A 62 -1.94 6.69 -13.45
N SER A 63 -2.38 7.91 -13.76
CA SER A 63 -3.30 8.67 -12.91
C SER A 63 -4.61 7.93 -12.64
N HIS A 64 -5.12 7.13 -13.59
CA HIS A 64 -6.37 6.41 -13.42
C HIS A 64 -6.30 5.41 -12.26
N PHE A 65 -5.17 4.74 -12.06
CA PHE A 65 -5.00 3.84 -10.92
C PHE A 65 -5.16 4.57 -9.60
N TYR A 66 -4.57 5.77 -9.48
CA TYR A 66 -4.70 6.55 -8.25
C TYR A 66 -6.09 7.15 -8.09
N VAL A 67 -6.77 7.53 -9.17
CA VAL A 67 -8.18 7.96 -9.08
C VAL A 67 -9.05 6.81 -8.59
N VAL A 68 -8.94 5.62 -9.20
CA VAL A 68 -9.72 4.45 -8.78
C VAL A 68 -9.35 4.06 -7.34
N ALA A 69 -8.06 4.09 -7.00
CA ALA A 69 -7.60 3.80 -5.65
C ALA A 69 -8.15 4.78 -4.61
N VAL A 70 -8.13 6.10 -4.85
CA VAL A 70 -8.74 7.11 -3.95
C VAL A 70 -10.22 6.82 -3.75
N VAL A 71 -10.96 6.62 -4.85
CA VAL A 71 -12.39 6.30 -4.78
C VAL A 71 -12.61 5.05 -3.93
N TRP A 72 -11.81 4.01 -4.17
CA TRP A 72 -11.92 2.74 -3.44
C TRP A 72 -11.59 2.87 -1.96
N THR A 73 -10.45 3.47 -1.63
CA THR A 73 -9.98 3.63 -0.25
C THR A 73 -10.90 4.55 0.54
N THR A 74 -11.45 5.61 -0.09
CA THR A 74 -12.45 6.48 0.53
C THR A 74 -13.74 5.70 0.83
N LEU A 75 -14.24 4.89 -0.12
CA LEU A 75 -15.44 4.08 0.09
C LEU A 75 -15.24 3.06 1.22
N LEU A 76 -14.11 2.35 1.24
CA LEU A 76 -13.76 1.41 2.30
C LEU A 76 -13.60 2.10 3.66
N LEU A 77 -12.96 3.27 3.69
CA LEU A 77 -12.78 4.05 4.90
C LEU A 77 -14.14 4.47 5.46
N ILE A 78 -15.01 5.06 4.64
CA ILE A 78 -16.36 5.48 5.07
C ILE A 78 -17.19 4.28 5.55
N ALA A 79 -17.19 3.17 4.80
CA ALA A 79 -17.94 1.97 5.17
C ALA A 79 -17.45 1.38 6.51
N THR A 80 -16.13 1.25 6.67
CA THR A 80 -15.52 0.72 7.90
C THR A 80 -15.73 1.68 9.07
N TRP A 81 -15.70 2.98 8.83
CA TRP A 81 -15.95 4.01 9.83
C TRP A 81 -17.39 3.96 10.36
N ILE A 82 -18.37 3.86 9.45
CA ILE A 82 -19.78 3.68 9.80
C ILE A 82 -19.95 2.39 10.61
N TYR A 83 -19.34 1.28 10.16
CA TYR A 83 -19.38 0.01 10.87
C TYR A 83 -18.77 0.11 12.28
N ALA A 84 -17.64 0.81 12.43
CA ALA A 84 -16.99 1.05 13.72
C ALA A 84 -17.89 1.77 14.71
N HIS A 85 -18.60 2.82 14.24
CA HIS A 85 -19.54 3.58 15.05
C HIS A 85 -20.79 2.76 15.39
N ARG A 86 -21.29 1.93 14.47
CA ARG A 86 -22.41 1.02 14.74
C ARG A 86 -22.07 -0.06 15.78
N MET A 87 -20.79 -0.45 15.88
CA MET A 87 -20.30 -1.37 16.91
C MET A 87 -20.05 -0.70 18.27
N ALA A 88 -20.03 0.63 18.35
CA ALA A 88 -19.98 1.33 19.63
C ALA A 88 -21.32 1.16 20.36
N PRO A 89 -21.35 0.60 21.59
CA PRO A 89 -22.59 0.41 22.30
C PRO A 89 -23.11 1.78 22.71
N ILE A 90 -24.34 2.09 22.29
CA ILE A 90 -25.16 3.08 22.96
C ILE A 90 -25.39 2.53 24.37
N VAL A 91 -25.07 3.33 25.37
CA VAL A 91 -25.14 3.08 26.84
C VAL A 91 -23.89 2.44 27.46
N SER A 92 -23.03 3.33 27.98
CA SER A 92 -22.14 3.06 29.10
C SER A 92 -22.98 3.05 30.39
N GLU A 93 -23.33 1.89 30.93
CA GLU A 93 -23.79 1.82 32.34
C GLU A 93 -22.55 1.77 33.24
N PRO A 94 -22.46 2.58 34.32
CA PRO A 94 -21.29 2.63 35.17
C PRO A 94 -21.10 1.33 35.94
N PHE A 95 -19.87 0.82 35.90
CA PHE A 95 -19.31 -0.07 36.92
C PHE A 95 -19.61 0.54 38.31
N PHE A 96 -20.38 -0.13 39.20
CA PHE A 96 -20.11 -0.18 40.66
C PHE A 96 -21.12 -0.95 41.56
N TYR A 97 -22.19 -1.61 41.08
CA TYR A 97 -23.18 -2.24 42.00
C TYR A 97 -23.35 -3.77 41.95
N SER A 98 -22.58 -4.51 41.14
CA SER A 98 -22.78 -5.97 41.00
C SER A 98 -21.84 -6.85 41.83
N ASP A 99 -20.89 -6.27 42.55
CA ASP A 99 -19.81 -7.05 43.20
C ASP A 99 -20.26 -7.78 44.47
N LEU A 100 -21.38 -7.42 45.09
CA LEU A 100 -21.84 -8.08 46.32
C LEU A 100 -22.81 -9.24 46.08
N GLY A 101 -23.60 -9.20 44.99
CA GLY A 101 -24.60 -10.23 44.67
C GLY A 101 -24.01 -11.48 44.01
N SER A 102 -22.85 -11.37 43.37
CA SER A 102 -22.24 -12.44 42.56
C SER A 102 -21.40 -13.44 43.39
N TYR A 103 -20.97 -13.08 44.60
CA TYR A 103 -20.30 -14.02 45.52
C TYR A 103 -21.27 -15.00 46.17
N LEU A 104 -22.56 -14.68 46.23
CA LEU A 104 -23.60 -15.53 46.83
C LEU A 104 -24.29 -16.45 45.81
N ALA A 105 -24.27 -16.12 44.52
CA ALA A 105 -24.97 -16.86 43.47
C ALA A 105 -23.98 -17.53 42.49
N GLY A 106 -23.58 -18.77 42.80
CA GLY A 106 -23.18 -19.80 41.82
C GLY A 106 -22.29 -19.37 40.63
N ARG A 107 -20.97 -19.57 40.80
CA ARG A 107 -19.85 -19.22 39.90
C ARG A 107 -19.80 -19.99 38.57
N SER A 108 -20.70 -19.70 37.63
CA SER A 108 -20.60 -20.19 36.23
C SER A 108 -20.86 -19.13 35.15
N ASN A 109 -21.66 -18.09 35.42
CA ASN A 109 -22.00 -17.05 34.44
C ASN A 109 -20.98 -15.89 34.35
N THR A 110 -20.05 -15.76 35.31
CA THR A 110 -19.05 -14.68 35.32
C THR A 110 -17.94 -14.89 34.28
N PHE A 111 -17.58 -16.14 33.98
CA PHE A 111 -16.56 -16.45 32.98
C PHE A 111 -17.07 -16.27 31.55
N SER A 112 -18.33 -16.62 31.27
CA SER A 112 -18.94 -16.45 29.94
C SER A 112 -19.17 -14.97 29.60
N PHE A 113 -19.61 -14.16 30.58
CA PHE A 113 -19.78 -12.72 30.43
C PHE A 113 -18.43 -12.00 30.26
N HIS A 114 -17.41 -12.35 31.05
CA HIS A 114 -16.08 -11.77 30.88
C HIS A 114 -15.47 -12.14 29.52
N ARG A 115 -15.64 -13.40 29.07
CA ARG A 115 -15.21 -13.85 27.75
C ARG A 115 -15.94 -13.12 26.62
N SER A 116 -17.26 -12.91 26.72
CA SER A 116 -18.01 -12.19 25.68
C SER A 116 -17.65 -10.70 25.63
N GLN A 117 -17.39 -10.08 26.78
CA GLN A 117 -16.94 -8.70 26.88
C GLN A 117 -15.52 -8.51 26.31
N LEU A 118 -14.60 -9.46 26.56
CA LEU A 118 -13.26 -9.48 25.97
C LEU A 118 -13.33 -9.59 24.44
N ILE A 119 -14.11 -10.55 23.91
CA ILE A 119 -14.28 -10.74 22.46
C ILE A 119 -14.86 -9.48 21.81
N ASN A 120 -15.81 -8.80 22.46
CA ASN A 120 -16.37 -7.55 21.97
C ASN A 120 -15.35 -6.40 21.97
N SER A 121 -14.52 -6.30 23.02
CA SER A 121 -13.45 -5.30 23.10
C SER A 121 -12.36 -5.53 22.03
N GLU A 122 -11.95 -6.78 21.83
CA GLU A 122 -10.98 -7.16 20.80
C GLU A 122 -11.51 -6.88 19.39
N ASN A 123 -12.78 -7.22 19.11
CA ASN A 123 -13.40 -6.92 17.83
C ASN A 123 -13.48 -5.42 17.56
N LYS A 124 -13.87 -4.61 18.57
CA LYS A 124 -13.86 -3.14 18.46
C LYS A 124 -12.46 -2.60 18.16
N PHE A 125 -11.45 -3.08 18.87
CA PHE A 125 -10.06 -2.69 18.63
C PHE A 125 -9.64 -3.02 17.20
N ARG A 126 -9.94 -4.23 16.69
CA ARG A 126 -9.61 -4.63 15.32
C ARG A 126 -10.27 -3.76 14.27
N VAL A 127 -11.53 -3.38 14.47
CA VAL A 127 -12.24 -2.48 13.54
C VAL A 127 -11.63 -1.08 13.53
N TRP A 128 -11.33 -0.51 14.70
CA TRP A 128 -10.67 0.80 14.80
C TRP A 128 -9.23 0.78 14.26
N LEU A 129 -8.53 -0.34 14.43
CA LEU A 129 -7.24 -0.57 13.79
C LEU A 129 -7.35 -0.57 12.27
N SER A 130 -8.36 -1.21 11.69
CA SER A 130 -8.62 -1.16 10.25
C SER A 130 -8.90 0.27 9.77
N VAL A 131 -9.70 1.05 10.51
CA VAL A 131 -9.94 2.47 10.22
C VAL A 131 -8.62 3.26 10.24
N PHE A 132 -7.78 3.05 11.25
CA PHE A 132 -6.48 3.72 11.37
C PHE A 132 -5.56 3.42 10.19
N LEU A 133 -5.43 2.15 9.79
CA LEU A 133 -4.60 1.76 8.65
C LEU A 133 -5.18 2.29 7.32
N LEU A 134 -6.51 2.29 7.17
CA LEU A 134 -7.17 2.87 6.00
C LEU A 134 -6.96 4.38 5.90
N LEU A 135 -6.96 5.11 7.02
CA LEU A 135 -6.61 6.54 7.04
C LEU A 135 -5.19 6.78 6.55
N LEU A 136 -4.21 6.01 7.04
CA LEU A 136 -2.83 6.11 6.58
C LEU A 136 -2.73 5.86 5.07
N MET A 137 -3.41 4.82 4.58
CA MET A 137 -3.43 4.49 3.16
C MET A 137 -4.17 5.54 2.32
N GLU A 138 -5.26 6.13 2.80
CA GLU A 138 -5.98 7.22 2.15
C GLU A 138 -5.05 8.43 1.94
N VAL A 139 -4.33 8.84 3.00
CA VAL A 139 -3.34 9.93 2.91
C VAL A 139 -2.23 9.62 1.91
N GLN A 140 -1.75 8.37 1.88
CA GLN A 140 -0.76 7.91 0.91
C GLN A 140 -1.30 8.02 -0.52
N VAL A 141 -2.47 7.47 -0.81
CA VAL A 141 -3.04 7.41 -2.16
C VAL A 141 -3.44 8.81 -2.66
N LEU A 142 -4.02 9.66 -1.80
CA LEU A 142 -4.32 11.07 -2.14
C LEU A 142 -3.07 11.84 -2.52
N ARG A 143 -1.99 11.71 -1.74
CA ARG A 143 -0.71 12.33 -2.10
C ARG A 143 -0.18 11.78 -3.42
N ARG A 144 -0.21 10.45 -3.63
CA ARG A 144 0.26 9.85 -4.88
C ARG A 144 -0.55 10.32 -6.10
N LEU A 145 -1.87 10.51 -5.94
CA LEU A 145 -2.73 11.15 -6.95
C LEU A 145 -2.26 12.58 -7.23
N PHE A 146 -2.08 13.39 -6.19
CA PHE A 146 -1.59 14.77 -6.31
C PHE A 146 -0.24 14.83 -7.03
N GLU A 147 0.74 14.03 -6.62
CA GLU A 147 2.05 13.95 -7.27
C GLU A 147 1.94 13.55 -8.75
N THR A 148 1.04 12.62 -9.06
CA THR A 148 0.80 12.16 -10.43
C THR A 148 0.20 13.24 -11.33
N LEU A 149 -0.64 14.11 -10.78
CA LEU A 149 -1.27 15.19 -11.53
C LEU A 149 -0.36 16.40 -11.68
N TYR A 150 0.42 16.75 -10.64
CA TYR A 150 1.10 18.04 -10.56
C TYR A 150 2.63 17.96 -10.54
N VAL A 151 3.22 16.88 -10.02
CA VAL A 151 4.68 16.75 -9.86
C VAL A 151 5.29 15.96 -11.02
N PHE A 152 4.63 14.88 -11.45
CA PHE A 152 5.14 14.05 -12.55
C PHE A 152 4.80 14.61 -13.92
N LYS A 153 5.82 15.19 -14.57
CA LYS A 153 5.78 15.53 -15.99
C LYS A 153 6.11 14.30 -16.84
N TYR A 154 5.10 13.51 -17.22
CA TYR A 154 5.29 12.33 -18.06
C TYR A 154 5.78 12.71 -19.47
N SER A 155 6.75 11.97 -20.01
CA SER A 155 7.17 12.16 -21.41
C SER A 155 6.04 11.66 -22.33
N PRO A 156 5.68 12.37 -23.41
CA PRO A 156 4.69 11.93 -24.40
C PRO A 156 5.00 10.54 -24.98
N SER A 157 6.29 10.18 -25.03
CA SER A 157 6.80 8.92 -25.56
C SER A 157 6.77 7.77 -24.55
N ALA A 158 6.54 8.06 -23.27
CA ALA A 158 6.55 7.06 -22.22
C ALA A 158 5.25 6.25 -22.20
N ARG A 159 5.36 4.93 -22.34
CA ARG A 159 4.23 4.01 -22.47
C ARG A 159 4.35 2.86 -21.47
N MET A 160 3.23 2.18 -21.22
CA MET A 160 3.08 1.03 -20.32
C MET A 160 2.23 -0.05 -21.00
N HIS A 161 2.48 -1.33 -20.73
CA HIS A 161 1.70 -2.42 -21.31
C HIS A 161 0.24 -2.42 -20.85
N ILE A 162 -0.69 -2.65 -21.79
CA ILE A 162 -2.14 -2.63 -21.53
C ILE A 162 -2.59 -3.77 -20.61
N PHE A 163 -1.91 -4.92 -20.64
CA PHE A 163 -2.19 -6.02 -19.72
C PHE A 163 -1.84 -5.65 -18.28
N GLY A 164 -0.66 -5.06 -18.04
CA GLY A 164 -0.34 -4.49 -16.72
C GLY A 164 -1.27 -3.34 -16.31
N TYR A 165 -1.84 -2.62 -17.30
CA TYR A 165 -2.88 -1.62 -17.06
C TYR A 165 -4.18 -2.21 -16.54
N LEU A 166 -4.69 -3.22 -17.25
CA LEU A 166 -5.95 -3.88 -16.93
C LEU A 166 -5.85 -4.73 -15.67
N THR A 167 -4.75 -5.47 -15.46
CA THR A 167 -4.53 -6.27 -14.24
C THR A 167 -4.50 -5.38 -13.00
N GLY A 168 -3.75 -4.27 -13.01
CA GLY A 168 -3.72 -3.38 -11.86
C GLY A 168 -5.03 -2.62 -11.63
N LEU A 169 -5.86 -2.41 -12.67
CA LEU A 169 -7.19 -1.82 -12.50
C LEU A 169 -8.14 -2.85 -11.90
N PHE A 170 -8.05 -4.10 -12.36
CA PHE A 170 -8.86 -5.23 -11.87
C PHE A 170 -8.58 -5.51 -10.39
N GLU A 171 -7.30 -5.54 -9.98
CA GLU A 171 -6.88 -5.69 -8.57
C GLU A 171 -7.44 -4.58 -7.65
N VAL A 172 -7.72 -3.38 -8.18
CA VAL A 172 -8.29 -2.27 -7.42
C VAL A 172 -9.82 -2.34 -7.36
N THR A 173 -10.48 -3.08 -8.27
CA THR A 173 -11.95 -3.02 -8.46
C THR A 173 -12.77 -4.16 -7.86
N GLU A 174 -12.20 -5.11 -7.11
CA GLU A 174 -13.01 -6.16 -6.49
C GLU A 174 -13.53 -5.77 -5.09
N PHE A 175 -14.86 -5.62 -5.02
CA PHE A 175 -15.78 -5.73 -3.85
C PHE A 175 -16.53 -4.47 -3.37
N ILE A 176 -17.76 -4.24 -3.89
CA ILE A 176 -18.89 -3.78 -3.08
C ILE A 176 -20.17 -4.46 -3.60
N VAL A 177 -20.70 -5.45 -2.86
CA VAL A 177 -22.12 -5.82 -2.94
C VAL A 177 -22.69 -5.98 -1.54
N LYS A 178 -23.61 -5.04 -1.24
CA LYS A 178 -24.76 -5.12 -0.34
C LYS A 178 -24.52 -4.91 1.15
N ASP A 179 -24.86 -3.70 1.60
CA ASP A 179 -25.84 -3.55 2.67
C ASP A 179 -26.77 -2.35 2.40
N ARG A 180 -28.07 -2.55 2.61
CA ARG A 180 -29.14 -1.54 2.52
C ARG A 180 -29.95 -1.69 3.81
N SER A 181 -29.73 -0.83 4.80
CA SER A 181 -30.79 -0.40 5.72
C SER A 181 -30.38 0.74 6.67
N SER A 182 -31.35 1.64 6.86
CA SER A 182 -31.53 2.63 7.93
C SER A 182 -30.50 3.75 8.12
N THR A 183 -30.78 4.86 7.42
CA THR A 183 -30.34 6.21 7.75
C THR A 183 -30.85 6.60 9.14
N GLN A 184 -29.95 6.76 10.10
CA GLN A 184 -30.16 7.62 11.27
C GLN A 184 -29.20 8.80 11.13
N ALA A 185 -29.69 10.00 11.42
CA ALA A 185 -28.89 11.21 11.40
C ALA A 185 -27.74 11.06 12.40
N ILE A 186 -26.52 11.11 11.89
CA ILE A 186 -25.30 11.12 12.70
C ILE A 186 -25.10 12.56 13.15
N GLU A 187 -25.32 12.84 14.44
CA GLU A 187 -24.79 14.06 15.05
C GLU A 187 -23.25 13.95 15.08
N PHE A 188 -22.57 14.97 14.54
CA PHE A 188 -21.12 14.99 14.39
C PHE A 188 -20.49 15.62 15.63
N ASP A 189 -19.92 14.80 16.52
CA ASP A 189 -19.07 15.26 17.61
C ASP A 189 -17.58 14.93 17.31
N TRP A 190 -16.72 15.94 17.42
CA TRP A 190 -15.28 15.82 17.21
C TRP A 190 -14.61 14.90 18.22
N TRP A 191 -15.15 14.79 19.44
CA TRP A 191 -14.55 13.97 20.48
C TRP A 191 -14.76 12.48 20.21
N ASP A 192 -15.95 12.09 19.76
CA ASP A 192 -16.25 10.71 19.34
C ASP A 192 -15.41 10.28 18.12
N PHE A 193 -15.01 11.24 17.27
CA PHE A 193 -14.14 10.99 16.13
C PHE A 193 -12.70 10.59 16.53
N VAL A 194 -12.12 11.21 17.56
CA VAL A 194 -10.70 11.01 17.94
C VAL A 194 -10.47 10.07 19.11
N ASN A 195 -11.44 9.96 20.03
CA ASN A 195 -11.37 9.15 21.24
C ASN A 195 -10.94 7.69 20.98
N PRO A 196 -11.35 7.02 19.88
CA PRO A 196 -10.94 5.64 19.61
C PRO A 196 -9.46 5.46 19.28
N PHE A 197 -8.80 6.47 18.70
CA PHE A 197 -7.36 6.43 18.40
C PHE A 197 -6.49 6.52 19.65
N SER A 198 -7.01 7.09 20.74
CA SER A 198 -6.32 7.11 22.04
C SER A 198 -6.14 5.71 22.65
N LYS A 199 -6.90 4.72 22.17
CA LYS A 199 -6.83 3.31 22.61
C LYS A 199 -5.89 2.46 21.75
N LEU A 200 -5.25 3.04 20.74
CA LEU A 200 -4.26 2.34 19.94
C LEU A 200 -2.99 2.09 20.77
N GLY A 201 -2.43 0.90 20.64
CA GLY A 201 -1.21 0.51 21.32
C GLY A 201 0.04 1.19 20.75
N TRP A 202 1.14 1.08 21.49
CA TRP A 202 2.46 1.60 21.09
C TRP A 202 2.96 1.02 19.75
N CYS A 203 2.63 -0.24 19.44
CA CYS A 203 2.97 -0.86 18.15
C CYS A 203 2.37 -0.10 16.96
N GLN A 204 1.12 0.37 17.08
CA GLN A 204 0.43 1.11 16.02
C GLN A 204 1.12 2.44 15.74
N TRP A 205 1.53 3.15 16.81
CA TRP A 205 2.23 4.42 16.70
C TRP A 205 3.64 4.28 16.13
N ILE A 206 4.37 3.22 16.51
CA ILE A 206 5.66 2.89 15.88
C ILE A 206 5.46 2.57 14.40
N GLY A 207 4.45 1.77 14.05
CA GLY A 207 4.11 1.46 12.67
C GLY A 207 3.80 2.73 11.86
N ALA A 208 3.04 3.66 12.44
CA ALA A 208 2.76 4.96 11.84
C ALA A 208 4.00 5.85 11.72
N ALA A 209 4.91 5.82 12.69
CA ALA A 209 6.18 6.55 12.59
C ALA A 209 7.06 6.02 11.45
N ILE A 210 7.17 4.69 11.31
CA ILE A 210 7.87 4.05 10.19
C ILE A 210 7.19 4.41 8.86
N PHE A 211 5.86 4.36 8.82
CA PHE A 211 5.07 4.76 7.67
C PHE A 211 5.35 6.20 7.25
N LEU A 212 5.27 7.15 8.20
CA LEU A 212 5.51 8.57 7.96
C LEU A 212 6.95 8.85 7.52
N TRP A 213 7.91 8.13 8.09
CA TRP A 213 9.31 8.21 7.68
C TRP A 213 9.49 7.84 6.20
N GLY A 214 8.98 6.67 5.79
CA GLY A 214 8.97 6.25 4.39
C GLY A 214 8.20 7.23 3.50
N TRP A 215 7.06 7.72 3.98
CA TRP A 215 6.23 8.70 3.28
C TRP A 215 7.01 9.97 2.97
N ILE A 216 7.70 10.57 3.94
CA ILE A 216 8.48 11.80 3.75
C ILE A 216 9.58 11.60 2.70
N HIS A 217 10.36 10.53 2.82
CA HIS A 217 11.45 10.23 1.87
C HIS A 217 10.92 9.94 0.47
N GLN A 218 9.81 9.23 0.34
CA GLN A 218 9.18 8.99 -0.95
C GLN A 218 8.77 10.31 -1.62
N HIS A 219 8.16 11.23 -0.87
CA HIS A 219 7.73 12.53 -1.39
C HIS A 219 8.93 13.36 -1.90
N ARG A 220 9.99 13.43 -1.09
CA ARG A 220 11.23 14.14 -1.45
C ARG A 220 11.86 13.55 -2.72
N CYS A 221 11.93 12.23 -2.82
CA CYS A 221 12.46 11.56 -3.99
C CYS A 221 11.64 11.87 -5.25
N HIS A 222 10.31 11.92 -5.16
CA HIS A 222 9.46 12.31 -6.29
C HIS A 222 9.61 13.78 -6.67
N ALA A 223 9.74 14.67 -5.70
CA ALA A 223 10.00 16.08 -5.96
C ALA A 223 11.35 16.28 -6.70
N ILE A 224 12.41 15.57 -6.29
CA ILE A 224 13.71 15.56 -6.99
C ILE A 224 13.54 15.04 -8.43
N LEU A 225 12.86 13.91 -8.63
CA LEU A 225 12.64 13.37 -9.98
C LEU A 225 11.78 14.29 -10.86
N GLY A 226 10.82 14.99 -10.27
CA GLY A 226 9.98 15.98 -10.94
C GLY A 226 10.79 17.20 -11.39
N SER A 227 11.60 17.77 -10.50
CA SER A 227 12.41 18.97 -10.78
C SER A 227 13.45 18.72 -11.87
N LEU A 228 14.06 17.53 -11.92
CA LEU A 228 15.01 17.17 -12.98
C LEU A 228 14.40 17.25 -14.39
N ARG A 229 13.10 16.99 -14.54
CA ARG A 229 12.43 17.10 -15.85
C ARG A 229 12.07 18.54 -16.21
N GLU A 230 11.92 19.41 -15.23
CA GLU A 230 11.64 20.83 -15.43
C GLU A 230 12.87 21.60 -15.89
N HIS A 231 14.03 21.31 -15.29
CA HIS A 231 15.27 22.03 -15.58
C HIS A 231 15.84 21.75 -16.98
N VAL A 232 15.59 20.56 -17.55
CA VAL A 232 16.24 20.14 -18.80
C VAL A 232 15.53 20.68 -20.05
N GLY A 233 14.24 21.08 -19.96
CA GLY A 233 13.46 21.63 -21.08
C GLY A 233 13.28 20.71 -22.31
N LYS A 234 14.06 19.64 -22.42
CA LYS A 234 14.00 18.57 -23.43
C LYS A 234 13.50 17.29 -22.77
N VAL A 235 12.37 16.81 -23.25
CA VAL A 235 11.57 15.77 -22.60
C VAL A 235 12.22 14.37 -22.63
N ASP A 236 13.26 14.17 -23.45
CA ASP A 236 13.88 12.86 -23.71
C ASP A 236 15.32 12.72 -23.18
N GLU A 237 15.88 13.76 -22.55
CA GLU A 237 17.21 13.72 -21.96
C GLU A 237 17.13 13.37 -20.47
N TYR A 238 17.80 12.28 -20.09
CA TYR A 238 17.80 11.77 -18.72
C TYR A 238 19.02 12.29 -17.96
N VAL A 239 18.82 12.64 -16.68
CA VAL A 239 19.86 13.10 -15.77
C VAL A 239 19.96 12.14 -14.58
N ILE A 240 21.17 12.00 -14.03
CA ILE A 240 21.41 11.22 -12.82
C ILE A 240 20.84 11.99 -11.61
N PRO A 241 19.89 11.42 -10.84
CA PRO A 241 19.33 12.09 -9.67
C PRO A 241 20.33 12.12 -8.50
N HIS A 242 20.30 13.22 -7.75
CA HIS A 242 21.12 13.46 -6.57
C HIS A 242 20.27 14.02 -5.42
N GLY A 243 20.73 13.81 -4.19
CA GLY A 243 20.04 14.21 -2.96
C GLY A 243 19.17 13.14 -2.32
N ASP A 244 18.93 13.27 -1.02
CA ASP A 244 18.28 12.26 -0.18
C ASP A 244 18.93 10.86 -0.35
N TRP A 245 18.15 9.79 -0.31
CA TRP A 245 18.64 8.43 -0.50
C TRP A 245 19.16 8.10 -1.92
N PHE A 246 19.08 9.02 -2.89
CA PHE A 246 19.68 8.78 -4.22
C PHE A 246 21.19 8.60 -4.16
N GLU A 247 21.87 9.09 -3.13
CA GLU A 247 23.33 8.91 -2.99
C GLU A 247 23.73 7.48 -2.62
N ILE A 248 22.79 6.67 -2.14
CA ILE A 248 23.04 5.30 -1.68
C ILE A 248 22.40 4.28 -2.64
N VAL A 249 21.18 4.56 -3.10
CA VAL A 249 20.39 3.63 -3.91
C VAL A 249 19.89 4.30 -5.19
N SER A 250 19.73 3.50 -6.24
CA SER A 250 19.34 4.00 -7.57
C SER A 250 17.86 4.39 -7.64
N THR A 251 17.02 3.69 -6.86
CA THR A 251 15.56 3.88 -6.83
C THR A 251 15.04 4.04 -5.39
N PRO A 252 15.43 5.11 -4.68
CA PRO A 252 15.08 5.33 -3.27
C PRO A 252 13.58 5.49 -3.03
N HIS A 253 12.83 5.97 -4.02
CA HIS A 253 11.37 6.07 -3.94
C HIS A 253 10.68 4.70 -3.85
N TYR A 254 11.28 3.64 -4.41
CA TYR A 254 10.80 2.27 -4.25
C TYR A 254 11.19 1.71 -2.88
N LEU A 255 12.41 1.99 -2.40
CA LEU A 255 12.81 1.64 -1.03
C LEU A 255 11.89 2.30 0.00
N ALA A 256 11.58 3.58 -0.18
CA ALA A 256 10.68 4.33 0.68
C ALA A 256 9.26 3.74 0.66
N GLU A 257 8.79 3.26 -0.48
CA GLU A 257 7.51 2.54 -0.56
C GLU A 257 7.53 1.22 0.22
N ILE A 258 8.62 0.45 0.15
CA ILE A 258 8.79 -0.75 0.99
C ILE A 258 8.71 -0.38 2.48
N VAL A 259 9.36 0.72 2.90
CA VAL A 259 9.30 1.21 4.29
C VAL A 259 7.87 1.59 4.70
N ILE A 260 7.10 2.23 3.83
CA ILE A 260 5.69 2.56 4.08
C ILE A 260 4.87 1.30 4.37
N TYR A 261 4.96 0.28 3.52
CA TYR A 261 4.22 -0.97 3.72
C TYR A 261 4.76 -1.79 4.90
N ALA A 262 6.06 -1.71 5.22
CA ALA A 262 6.60 -2.29 6.46
C ALA A 262 5.96 -1.63 7.71
N GLY A 263 5.74 -0.31 7.66
CA GLY A 263 4.99 0.42 8.69
C GLY A 263 3.55 -0.08 8.83
N VAL A 264 2.87 -0.42 7.72
CA VAL A 264 1.52 -1.01 7.73
C VAL A 264 1.52 -2.41 8.36
N VAL A 265 2.48 -3.27 8.00
CA VAL A 265 2.64 -4.61 8.61
C VAL A 265 2.83 -4.48 10.11
N PHE A 266 3.74 -3.62 10.55
CA PHE A 266 4.02 -3.40 11.97
C PHE A 266 2.81 -2.79 12.70
N GLY A 267 2.18 -1.78 12.10
CA GLY A 267 1.00 -1.11 12.65
C GLY A 267 -0.19 -2.05 12.81
N SER A 268 -0.36 -3.03 11.91
CA SER A 268 -1.41 -4.06 12.01
C SER A 268 -1.18 -5.10 13.11
N GLY A 269 0.00 -5.10 13.76
CA GLY A 269 0.40 -6.09 14.76
C GLY A 269 0.96 -7.38 14.15
N GLY A 270 1.15 -7.46 12.82
CA GLY A 270 1.89 -8.52 12.15
C GLY A 270 1.22 -9.91 12.10
N ALA A 271 -0.03 -10.03 12.57
CA ALA A 271 -0.74 -11.32 12.62
C ALA A 271 -1.54 -11.64 11.35
N ASP A 272 -1.83 -10.65 10.49
CA ASP A 272 -2.64 -10.86 9.29
C ASP A 272 -1.79 -11.31 8.10
N LEU A 273 -1.98 -12.57 7.69
CA LEU A 273 -1.32 -13.15 6.52
C LEU A 273 -1.58 -12.36 5.24
N THR A 274 -2.77 -11.78 5.09
CA THR A 274 -3.13 -11.01 3.88
C THR A 274 -2.24 -9.78 3.74
N ILE A 275 -1.94 -9.11 4.85
CA ILE A 275 -1.05 -7.94 4.88
C ILE A 275 0.39 -8.35 4.58
N TRP A 276 0.83 -9.52 5.06
CA TRP A 276 2.14 -10.08 4.71
C TRP A 276 2.25 -10.46 3.22
N LEU A 277 1.20 -11.03 2.63
CA LEU A 277 1.17 -11.35 1.21
C LEU A 277 1.20 -10.09 0.34
N LEU A 278 0.43 -9.05 0.71
CA LEU A 278 0.51 -7.73 0.10
C LEU A 278 1.94 -7.14 0.20
N PHE A 279 2.54 -7.19 1.39
CA PHE A 279 3.91 -6.72 1.59
C PHE A 279 4.92 -7.49 0.73
N GLY A 280 4.81 -8.82 0.68
CA GLY A 280 5.66 -9.69 -0.15
C GLY A 280 5.52 -9.36 -1.64
N PHE A 281 4.30 -9.11 -2.12
CA PHE A 281 4.05 -8.65 -3.48
C PHE A 281 4.73 -7.31 -3.76
N VAL A 282 4.52 -6.31 -2.90
CA VAL A 282 5.11 -4.97 -3.04
C VAL A 282 6.63 -5.05 -3.09
N VAL A 283 7.25 -5.77 -2.14
CA VAL A 283 8.70 -5.97 -2.08
C VAL A 283 9.21 -6.65 -3.35
N SER A 284 8.60 -7.75 -3.77
CA SER A 284 9.03 -8.51 -4.95
C SER A 284 8.95 -7.66 -6.22
N ASN A 285 7.82 -6.99 -6.43
CA ASN A 285 7.58 -6.15 -7.60
C ASN A 285 8.54 -4.95 -7.66
N LEU A 286 8.76 -4.27 -6.52
CA LEU A 286 9.63 -3.10 -6.44
C LEU A 286 11.11 -3.45 -6.55
N ILE A 287 11.56 -4.55 -5.95
CA ILE A 287 12.94 -5.03 -6.11
C ILE A 287 13.21 -5.40 -7.57
N PHE A 288 12.29 -6.13 -8.20
CA PHE A 288 12.42 -6.49 -9.62
C PHE A 288 12.50 -5.25 -10.51
N ALA A 289 11.60 -4.27 -10.30
CA ALA A 289 11.61 -3.02 -11.05
C ALA A 289 12.88 -2.16 -10.78
N ALA A 290 13.39 -2.17 -9.55
CA ALA A 290 14.60 -1.47 -9.17
C ALA A 290 15.85 -2.04 -9.84
N ALA A 291 16.00 -3.37 -9.87
CA ALA A 291 17.12 -4.04 -10.50
C ALA A 291 17.23 -3.67 -11.99
N GLU A 292 16.10 -3.68 -12.69
CA GLU A 292 16.04 -3.29 -14.10
C GLU A 292 16.33 -1.81 -14.32
N THR A 293 15.85 -0.95 -13.42
CA THR A 293 16.12 0.49 -13.47
C THR A 293 17.61 0.78 -13.23
N HIS A 294 18.23 0.11 -12.27
CA HIS A 294 19.66 0.22 -11.98
C HIS A 294 20.51 -0.24 -13.17
N ARG A 295 20.18 -1.40 -13.76
CA ARG A 295 20.84 -1.91 -14.97
C ARG A 295 20.72 -0.94 -16.14
N TRP A 296 19.57 -0.29 -16.31
CA TRP A 296 19.38 0.74 -17.33
C TRP A 296 20.28 1.96 -17.08
N TYR A 297 20.43 2.41 -15.83
CA TYR A 297 21.33 3.52 -15.50
C TYR A 297 22.79 3.20 -15.83
N LEU A 298 23.29 2.03 -15.44
CA LEU A 298 24.65 1.56 -15.73
C LEU A 298 24.94 1.47 -17.24
N GLN A 299 23.94 1.12 -18.05
CA GLN A 299 24.09 1.05 -19.51
C GLN A 299 23.99 2.41 -20.19
N LYS A 300 23.31 3.37 -19.57
CA LYS A 300 23.00 4.67 -20.16
C LYS A 300 24.06 5.73 -19.88
N PHE A 301 24.67 5.69 -18.69
CA PHE A 301 25.61 6.70 -18.22
C PHE A 301 26.96 6.07 -17.91
N ASP A 302 27.98 6.45 -18.68
CA ASP A 302 29.36 6.00 -18.47
C ASP A 302 29.92 6.49 -17.11
N ASN A 303 29.40 7.61 -16.60
CA ASN A 303 29.80 8.24 -15.34
C ASN A 303 28.82 7.94 -14.17
N TYR A 304 28.05 6.85 -14.23
CA TYR A 304 27.14 6.50 -13.14
C TYR A 304 27.92 6.13 -11.85
N PRO A 305 27.51 6.62 -10.66
CA PRO A 305 28.21 6.32 -9.41
C PRO A 305 28.22 4.82 -9.09
N SER A 306 29.42 4.24 -8.98
CA SER A 306 29.62 2.81 -8.74
C SER A 306 29.30 2.36 -7.31
N ASN A 307 29.20 3.30 -6.37
CA ASN A 307 28.85 3.04 -4.97
C ASN A 307 27.34 2.87 -4.75
N ARG A 308 26.50 3.19 -5.74
CA ARG A 308 25.05 3.07 -5.63
C ARG A 308 24.61 1.63 -5.88
N VAL A 309 23.74 1.14 -5.03
CA VAL A 309 23.10 -0.17 -5.20
C VAL A 309 21.71 -0.03 -5.83
N ALA A 310 21.05 -1.13 -6.17
CA ALA A 310 19.76 -1.07 -6.87
C ALA A 310 18.64 -0.54 -5.96
N ILE A 311 18.50 -1.13 -4.76
CA ILE A 311 17.41 -0.79 -3.81
C ILE A 311 17.70 -1.11 -2.34
N ILE A 312 18.24 -2.29 -2.00
CA ILE A 312 18.54 -2.64 -0.60
C ILE A 312 20.05 -2.45 -0.38
N PRO A 313 20.45 -1.46 0.45
CA PRO A 313 21.85 -1.27 0.84
C PRO A 313 22.44 -2.59 1.34
N PHE A 314 23.63 -2.96 0.83
CA PHE A 314 24.41 -4.12 1.26
C PHE A 314 23.86 -5.51 0.90
N VAL A 315 22.82 -5.61 0.05
CA VAL A 315 22.28 -6.91 -0.41
C VAL A 315 22.21 -7.01 -1.94
N CYS A 316 21.75 -5.96 -2.65
CA CYS A 316 21.55 -5.98 -4.11
C CYS A 316 21.86 -4.65 -4.77
#